data_AF-A0A2T3WA38-F1
#
_entry.id   AF-A0A2T3WA38-F1
#
_cell.length_a   1.000
_cell.length_b   1.000
_cell.length_c   1.000
_cell.angle_alpha   90.00
_cell.angle_beta   90.00
_cell.angle_gamma   90.00
#
_symmetry.space_group_name_H-M   'P 1'
#
loop_
_entity.id
_entity.type
_entity.pdbx_description
1 polymer ?
#
loop_
_entity_poly.entity_id
_entity_poly.type
_entity_poly.pdbx_seq_one_letter_code
_entity_poly.pdbx_strand_id
1 'polypeptide(L)'
;MAARPATLSRTAFEDAFHALRGAPLTLAVLDLDHFKTLNDTLGHSEGDRVLRNVERLLSGSLPSGSVVGRIGGDEYAVILPETAAETALILFDEVIRHFHIHRDPQWPRSLGLSVGLAARPAHATSYDDLKRAADEAMIRAKREGRARACIYVESKMVLKSNYYPKSQLERLSKLSGALGRTEASLLREAMDDLIERYRGEL
;
A
#
# COMPACT_ATOMS: atom_id res chain seq x y z
N MET A 1 -18.74 -12.05 -22.68
CA MET A 1 -18.91 -11.19 -21.50
C MET A 1 -18.02 -11.76 -20.41
N ALA A 2 -16.87 -11.14 -20.10
CA ALA A 2 -15.92 -11.69 -19.14
C ALA A 2 -16.60 -11.84 -17.76
N ALA A 3 -16.47 -13.01 -17.14
CA ALA A 3 -17.04 -13.27 -15.83
C ALA A 3 -16.41 -12.32 -14.79
N ARG A 4 -17.24 -11.64 -14.01
CA ARG A 4 -16.78 -10.82 -12.88
C ARG A 4 -16.04 -11.72 -11.88
N PRO A 5 -14.88 -11.32 -11.35
CA PRO A 5 -14.18 -12.14 -10.38
C PRO A 5 -15.03 -12.30 -9.13
N ALA A 6 -15.33 -13.54 -8.76
CA ALA A 6 -15.96 -13.86 -7.48
C ALA A 6 -14.95 -13.65 -6.35
N THR A 7 -15.42 -13.11 -5.23
CA THR A 7 -14.61 -12.98 -4.01
C THR A 7 -14.36 -14.37 -3.42
N LEU A 8 -13.11 -14.81 -3.43
CA LEU A 8 -12.68 -16.10 -2.90
C LEU A 8 -12.53 -16.08 -1.38
N SER A 9 -12.63 -17.26 -0.76
CA SER A 9 -12.16 -17.46 0.61
C SER A 9 -10.63 -17.41 0.66
N ARG A 10 -10.06 -17.22 1.85
CA ARG A 10 -8.61 -17.20 2.07
C ARG A 10 -7.88 -18.39 1.43
N THR A 11 -8.31 -19.61 1.71
CA THR A 11 -7.67 -20.83 1.18
C THR A 11 -7.71 -20.86 -0.35
N ALA A 12 -8.87 -20.57 -0.96
CA ALA A 12 -9.00 -20.56 -2.41
C ALA A 12 -8.18 -19.44 -3.09
N PHE A 13 -7.99 -18.31 -2.39
CA PHE A 13 -7.14 -17.22 -2.85
C PHE A 13 -5.65 -17.60 -2.83
N GLU A 14 -5.20 -18.26 -1.75
CA GLU A 14 -3.83 -18.77 -1.64
C GLU A 14 -3.55 -19.84 -2.73
N ASP A 15 -4.49 -20.76 -2.98
CA ASP A 15 -4.41 -21.74 -4.06
C ASP A 15 -4.27 -21.06 -5.44
N ALA A 16 -5.06 -20.01 -5.70
CA ALA A 16 -4.99 -19.25 -6.93
C ALA A 16 -3.64 -18.55 -7.10
N PHE A 17 -3.03 -18.05 -6.02
CA PHE A 17 -1.67 -17.50 -6.06
C PHE A 17 -0.64 -18.55 -6.47
N HIS A 18 -0.71 -19.75 -5.88
CA HIS A 18 0.22 -20.84 -6.18
C HIS A 18 0.06 -21.37 -7.61
N ALA A 19 -1.17 -21.34 -8.16
CA ALA A 19 -1.44 -21.73 -9.54
C ALA A 19 -0.71 -20.86 -10.59
N LEU A 20 -0.30 -19.64 -10.25
CA LEU A 20 0.45 -18.74 -11.14
C LEU A 20 1.95 -19.10 -11.28
N ARG A 21 2.45 -20.10 -10.54
CA ARG A 21 3.78 -20.73 -10.74
C ARG A 21 4.97 -19.77 -10.93
N GLY A 22 4.99 -18.66 -10.21
CA GLY A 22 6.10 -17.69 -10.27
C GLY A 22 5.95 -16.59 -11.33
N ALA A 23 4.87 -16.57 -12.12
CA ALA A 23 4.60 -15.50 -13.08
C ALA A 23 4.60 -14.11 -12.40
N PRO A 24 5.07 -13.05 -13.08
CA PRO A 24 5.02 -11.69 -12.55
C PRO A 24 3.59 -11.29 -12.16
N LEU A 25 3.44 -10.61 -11.03
CA LEU A 25 2.15 -10.12 -10.54
C LEU A 25 2.36 -9.00 -9.54
N THR A 26 1.29 -8.26 -9.24
CA THR A 26 1.19 -7.44 -8.03
C THR A 26 0.13 -8.01 -7.10
N LEU A 27 0.49 -8.17 -5.83
CA LEU A 27 -0.42 -8.46 -4.74
C LEU A 27 -0.82 -7.15 -4.07
N ALA A 28 -2.12 -6.92 -3.93
CA ALA A 28 -2.67 -5.85 -3.13
C ALA A 28 -3.33 -6.42 -1.87
N VAL A 29 -3.13 -5.75 -0.74
CA VAL A 29 -3.90 -5.97 0.48
C VAL A 29 -4.66 -4.69 0.79
N LEU A 30 -5.93 -4.85 1.14
CA LEU A 30 -6.86 -3.78 1.39
C LEU A 30 -7.53 -3.96 2.74
N ASP A 31 -7.78 -2.84 3.42
CA ASP A 31 -8.53 -2.79 4.67
C ASP A 31 -9.45 -1.57 4.68
N LEU A 32 -10.65 -1.75 5.24
CA LEU A 32 -11.63 -0.68 5.41
C LEU A 32 -11.27 0.20 6.61
N ASP A 33 -10.93 1.45 6.32
CA ASP A 33 -10.60 2.44 7.33
C ASP A 33 -11.81 2.74 8.22
N HIS A 34 -11.63 2.66 9.55
CA HIS A 34 -12.67 2.97 10.53
C HIS A 34 -13.95 2.10 10.42
N PHE A 35 -13.85 0.90 9.85
CA PHE A 35 -14.98 -0.02 9.71
C PHE A 35 -15.62 -0.40 11.05
N LYS A 36 -14.81 -0.68 12.07
CA LYS A 36 -15.31 -0.94 13.42
C LYS A 36 -16.15 0.22 13.96
N THR A 37 -15.70 1.46 13.77
CA THR A 37 -16.46 2.65 14.19
C THR A 37 -17.79 2.75 13.47
N LEU A 38 -17.83 2.42 12.17
CA LEU A 38 -19.09 2.35 11.43
C LEU A 38 -20.04 1.30 12.03
N ASN A 39 -19.55 0.09 12.31
CA ASN A 39 -20.38 -0.96 12.92
C ASN A 39 -20.89 -0.56 14.31
N ASP A 40 -20.02 0.02 15.13
CA ASP A 40 -20.37 0.47 16.48
C ASP A 40 -21.41 1.62 16.44
N THR A 41 -21.47 2.40 15.35
CA THR A 41 -22.37 3.56 15.21
C THR A 41 -23.68 3.25 14.48
N LEU A 42 -23.61 2.45 13.40
CA LEU A 42 -24.72 2.20 12.48
C LEU A 42 -25.21 0.75 12.49
N GLY A 43 -24.52 -0.13 13.23
CA GLY A 43 -24.84 -1.54 13.34
C GLY A 43 -24.21 -2.41 12.24
N HIS A 44 -24.12 -3.71 12.53
CA HIS A 44 -23.51 -4.69 11.64
C HIS A 44 -24.22 -4.84 10.29
N SER A 45 -25.53 -4.59 10.22
CA SER A 45 -26.28 -4.62 8.95
C SER A 45 -25.76 -3.58 7.95
N GLU A 46 -25.34 -2.41 8.42
CA GLU A 46 -24.68 -1.40 7.60
C GLU A 46 -23.24 -1.79 7.26
N GLY A 47 -22.53 -2.44 8.18
CA GLY A 47 -21.24 -3.06 7.89
C GLY A 47 -21.32 -4.03 6.70
N ASP A 48 -22.32 -4.91 6.70
CA ASP A 48 -22.54 -5.86 5.61
C ASP A 48 -22.89 -5.18 4.28
N ARG A 49 -23.54 -4.00 4.32
CA ARG A 49 -23.80 -3.20 3.11
C ARG A 49 -22.50 -2.60 2.56
N VAL A 50 -21.61 -2.12 3.43
CA VAL A 50 -20.28 -1.60 3.04
C VAL A 50 -19.44 -2.71 2.40
N LEU A 51 -19.35 -3.88 3.02
CA LEU A 51 -18.58 -5.02 2.51
C LEU A 51 -19.07 -5.46 1.11
N ARG A 52 -20.38 -5.57 0.91
CA ARG A 52 -20.97 -5.85 -0.40
C ARG A 52 -20.70 -4.75 -1.43
N ASN A 53 -20.61 -3.50 -1.00
CA ASN A 53 -20.25 -2.39 -1.88
C ASN A 53 -18.79 -2.52 -2.34
N VAL A 54 -17.86 -2.83 -1.42
CA VAL A 54 -16.45 -3.07 -1.74
C VAL A 54 -16.29 -4.24 -2.70
N GLU A 55 -16.98 -5.36 -2.47
CA GLU A 55 -16.90 -6.52 -3.38
C GLU A 55 -17.40 -6.18 -4.80
N ARG A 56 -18.47 -5.39 -4.90
CA ARG A 56 -18.98 -4.90 -6.19
C ARG A 56 -18.00 -3.93 -6.86
N LEU A 57 -17.38 -3.06 -6.06
CA LEU A 57 -16.39 -2.10 -6.53
C LEU A 57 -15.16 -2.84 -7.10
N LEU A 58 -14.58 -3.77 -6.35
CA LEU A 58 -13.42 -4.53 -6.79
C LEU A 58 -13.74 -5.36 -8.05
N SER A 59 -14.89 -6.05 -8.07
CA SER A 59 -15.28 -6.84 -9.25
C SER A 59 -15.63 -6.00 -10.48
N GLY A 60 -15.94 -4.72 -10.32
CA GLY A 60 -16.26 -3.78 -11.40
C GLY A 60 -15.09 -2.95 -11.90
N SER A 61 -14.07 -2.72 -11.06
CA SER A 61 -12.94 -1.83 -11.37
C SER A 61 -11.67 -2.55 -11.78
N LEU A 62 -11.53 -3.84 -11.45
CA LEU A 62 -10.29 -4.57 -11.70
C LEU A 62 -10.23 -5.19 -13.10
N PRO A 63 -9.04 -5.31 -13.72
CA PRO A 63 -8.87 -5.96 -15.01
C PRO A 63 -9.36 -7.41 -15.05
N SER A 64 -9.67 -7.90 -16.25
CA SER A 64 -9.98 -9.32 -16.45
C SER A 64 -8.77 -10.19 -16.07
N GLY A 65 -9.02 -11.30 -15.39
CA GLY A 65 -7.97 -12.19 -14.87
C GLY A 65 -7.48 -11.84 -13.46
N SER A 66 -7.91 -10.71 -12.89
CA SER A 66 -7.66 -10.39 -11.48
C SER A 66 -8.36 -11.39 -10.57
N VAL A 67 -7.73 -11.75 -9.45
CA VAL A 67 -8.31 -12.61 -8.43
C VAL A 67 -8.54 -11.80 -7.17
N VAL A 68 -9.75 -11.87 -6.61
CA VAL A 68 -10.12 -11.16 -5.38
C VAL A 68 -10.40 -12.18 -4.29
N GLY A 69 -9.84 -11.98 -3.09
CA GLY A 69 -10.08 -12.79 -1.91
C GLY A 69 -10.46 -11.94 -0.71
N ARG A 70 -11.35 -12.44 0.14
CA ARG A 70 -11.62 -11.85 1.45
C ARG A 70 -10.90 -12.67 2.51
N ILE A 71 -9.87 -12.09 3.09
CA ILE A 71 -8.90 -12.79 3.96
C ILE A 71 -9.32 -12.70 5.42
N GLY A 72 -9.95 -11.60 5.81
CA GLY A 72 -10.45 -11.32 7.14
C GLY A 72 -11.72 -10.49 7.09
N GLY A 73 -12.32 -10.21 8.26
CA GLY A 73 -13.63 -9.54 8.37
C GLY A 73 -13.81 -8.37 7.41
N ASP A 74 -12.88 -7.42 7.42
CA ASP A 74 -12.84 -6.21 6.59
C ASP A 74 -11.56 -6.11 5.73
N GLU A 75 -10.82 -7.22 5.64
CA GLU A 75 -9.56 -7.31 4.92
C GLU A 75 -9.73 -8.11 3.62
N TYR A 76 -9.28 -7.53 2.51
CA TYR A 76 -9.28 -8.13 1.18
C TYR A 76 -7.86 -8.24 0.64
N ALA A 77 -7.65 -9.21 -0.24
CA ALA A 77 -6.44 -9.31 -1.04
C ALA A 77 -6.80 -9.45 -2.52
N VAL A 78 -5.96 -8.90 -3.38
CA VAL A 78 -6.15 -8.94 -4.84
C VAL A 78 -4.85 -9.35 -5.51
N ILE A 79 -4.94 -10.30 -6.44
CA ILE A 79 -3.84 -10.65 -7.35
C ILE A 79 -4.11 -9.99 -8.69
N LEU A 80 -3.13 -9.24 -9.16
CA LEU A 80 -3.08 -8.62 -10.48
C LEU A 80 -1.97 -9.30 -11.29
N PRO A 81 -2.27 -10.36 -12.07
CA PRO A 81 -1.29 -11.02 -12.93
C PRO A 81 -0.70 -10.04 -13.95
N GLU A 82 0.59 -10.20 -14.26
CA GLU A 82 1.31 -9.42 -15.29
C GLU A 82 1.19 -7.90 -15.13
N THR A 83 0.93 -7.43 -13.90
CA THR A 83 0.72 -6.02 -13.60
C THR A 83 1.83 -5.51 -12.70
N ALA A 84 2.52 -4.45 -13.11
CA ALA A 84 3.53 -3.76 -12.32
C ALA A 84 2.91 -2.99 -11.13
N ALA A 85 3.68 -2.75 -10.07
CA ALA A 85 3.18 -2.11 -8.86
C ALA A 85 2.67 -0.67 -9.11
N GLU A 86 3.30 0.04 -10.03
CA GLU A 86 2.95 1.40 -10.43
C GLU A 86 1.60 1.44 -11.15
N THR A 87 1.36 0.47 -12.03
CA THR A 87 0.05 0.32 -12.69
C THR A 87 -1.03 -0.06 -11.67
N ALA A 88 -0.72 -0.98 -10.75
CA ALA A 88 -1.61 -1.33 -9.67
C ALA A 88 -1.94 -0.13 -8.76
N LEU A 89 -0.97 0.75 -8.51
CA LEU A 89 -1.16 1.98 -7.73
C LEU A 89 -2.22 2.88 -8.37
N ILE A 90 -2.11 3.12 -9.68
CA ILE A 90 -3.09 3.93 -10.43
C ILE A 90 -4.48 3.29 -10.37
N LEU A 91 -4.57 1.97 -10.57
CA LEU A 91 -5.83 1.23 -10.48
C LEU A 91 -6.48 1.37 -9.10
N PHE A 92 -5.70 1.23 -8.02
CA PHE A 92 -6.24 1.34 -6.67
C PHE A 92 -6.55 2.78 -6.26
N ASP A 93 -5.84 3.78 -6.75
CA ASP A 93 -6.21 5.18 -6.57
C ASP A 93 -7.58 5.48 -7.22
N GLU A 94 -7.87 4.90 -8.37
CA GLU A 94 -9.20 4.98 -9.00
C GLU A 94 -10.27 4.25 -8.18
N VAL A 95 -9.99 3.04 -7.69
CA VAL A 95 -10.88 2.28 -6.80
C VAL A 95 -11.22 3.10 -5.55
N ILE A 96 -10.23 3.67 -4.88
CA ILE A 96 -10.39 4.48 -3.67
C ILE A 96 -11.21 5.74 -3.98
N ARG A 97 -10.89 6.43 -5.07
CA ARG A 97 -11.66 7.60 -5.52
C ARG A 97 -13.12 7.23 -5.81
N HIS A 98 -13.34 6.11 -6.48
CA HIS A 98 -14.68 5.64 -6.84
C HIS A 98 -15.50 5.27 -5.60
N PHE A 99 -14.88 4.60 -4.61
CA PHE A 99 -15.47 4.36 -3.30
C PHE A 99 -15.86 5.67 -2.61
N HIS A 100 -14.98 6.67 -2.60
CA HIS A 100 -15.24 7.94 -1.93
C HIS A 100 -16.35 8.77 -2.60
N ILE A 101 -16.50 8.68 -3.93
CA ILE A 101 -17.54 9.42 -4.67
C ILE A 101 -18.91 8.75 -4.55
N HIS A 102 -18.96 7.42 -4.58
CA HIS A 102 -20.21 6.65 -4.66
C HIS A 102 -20.63 5.98 -3.33
N ARG A 103 -19.96 6.33 -2.24
CA ARG A 103 -20.34 6.00 -0.87
C ARG A 103 -21.76 6.45 -0.56
N ASP A 104 -22.41 5.73 0.34
CA ASP A 104 -23.68 6.17 0.91
C ASP A 104 -23.45 7.47 1.72
N PRO A 105 -24.26 8.53 1.51
CA PRO A 105 -24.15 9.77 2.28
C PRO A 105 -24.28 9.58 3.80
N GLN A 106 -24.93 8.49 4.25
CA GLN A 106 -25.08 8.19 5.67
C GLN A 106 -23.80 7.63 6.31
N TRP A 107 -22.85 7.15 5.52
CA TRP A 107 -21.61 6.60 6.07
C TRP A 107 -20.70 7.73 6.60
N PRO A 108 -19.87 7.50 7.64
CA PRO A 108 -18.97 8.51 8.21
C PRO A 108 -17.90 8.94 7.22
N ARG A 109 -17.56 10.24 7.13
CA ARG A 109 -16.57 10.77 6.15
C ARG A 109 -15.21 10.09 6.23
N SER A 110 -14.83 9.63 7.42
CA SER A 110 -13.61 8.89 7.70
C SER A 110 -13.58 7.46 7.14
N LEU A 111 -14.72 6.88 6.73
CA LEU A 111 -14.74 5.57 6.07
C LEU A 111 -14.01 5.65 4.73
N GLY A 112 -13.02 4.77 4.56
CA GLY A 112 -12.11 4.76 3.41
C GLY A 112 -11.53 3.37 3.16
N LEU A 113 -10.62 3.30 2.20
CA LEU A 113 -9.86 2.10 1.88
C LEU A 113 -8.37 2.43 1.93
N SER A 114 -7.62 1.70 2.76
CA SER A 114 -6.16 1.75 2.75
C SER A 114 -5.63 0.53 2.03
N VAL A 115 -4.74 0.74 1.07
CA VAL A 115 -4.22 -0.32 0.19
C VAL A 115 -2.70 -0.37 0.23
N GLY A 116 -2.16 -1.57 0.40
CA GLY A 116 -0.74 -1.86 0.28
C GLY A 116 -0.44 -2.77 -0.89
N LEU A 117 0.61 -2.46 -1.66
CA LEU A 117 0.95 -3.14 -2.90
C LEU A 117 2.34 -3.72 -2.84
N ALA A 118 2.52 -4.97 -3.27
CA ALA A 118 3.82 -5.57 -3.46
C ALA A 118 3.89 -6.39 -4.75
N ALA A 119 4.97 -6.25 -5.51
CA ALA A 119 5.14 -6.92 -6.80
C ALA A 119 6.10 -8.10 -6.71
N ARG A 120 5.76 -9.17 -7.44
CA ARG A 120 6.66 -10.29 -7.74
C ARG A 120 7.22 -10.10 -9.15
N PRO A 121 8.54 -10.23 -9.36
CA PRO A 121 9.58 -10.57 -8.37
C PRO A 121 10.20 -9.38 -7.64
N ALA A 122 9.79 -8.14 -7.94
CA ALA A 122 10.49 -6.93 -7.51
C ALA A 122 10.67 -6.77 -5.98
N HIS A 123 9.67 -7.17 -5.20
CA HIS A 123 9.68 -7.04 -3.73
C HIS A 123 9.84 -8.38 -3.01
N ALA A 124 9.24 -9.44 -3.56
CA ALA A 124 9.38 -10.80 -3.06
C ALA A 124 8.91 -11.83 -4.11
N THR A 125 9.22 -13.11 -3.88
CA THR A 125 8.79 -14.22 -4.74
C THR A 125 7.82 -15.19 -4.06
N SER A 126 7.97 -15.42 -2.75
CA SER A 126 7.08 -16.25 -1.94
C SER A 126 5.76 -15.52 -1.64
N TYR A 127 4.70 -16.28 -1.38
CA TYR A 127 3.41 -15.69 -0.97
C TYR A 127 3.56 -14.91 0.33
N ASP A 128 4.17 -15.54 1.34
CA ASP A 128 4.27 -14.99 2.69
C ASP A 128 5.07 -13.69 2.73
N ASP A 129 6.19 -13.60 2.03
CA ASP A 129 6.99 -12.37 1.98
C ASP A 129 6.29 -11.27 1.18
N LEU A 130 5.57 -11.64 0.10
CA LEU A 130 4.82 -10.67 -0.69
C LEU A 130 3.62 -10.13 0.09
N LYS A 131 2.92 -10.99 0.84
CA LYS A 131 1.83 -10.60 1.74
C LYS A 131 2.35 -9.69 2.84
N ARG A 132 3.45 -10.05 3.48
CA ARG A 132 4.10 -9.21 4.51
C ARG A 132 4.51 -7.84 3.95
N ALA A 133 5.09 -7.79 2.76
CA ALA A 133 5.46 -6.54 2.09
C ALA A 133 4.23 -5.66 1.79
N ALA A 134 3.16 -6.26 1.26
CA ALA A 134 1.91 -5.54 1.01
C ALA A 134 1.27 -5.05 2.32
N ASP A 135 1.30 -5.82 3.40
CA ASP A 135 0.81 -5.42 4.72
C ASP A 135 1.58 -4.23 5.29
N GLU A 136 2.91 -4.24 5.20
CA GLU A 136 3.74 -3.11 5.62
C GLU A 136 3.38 -1.83 4.84
N ALA A 137 3.12 -1.96 3.53
CA ALA A 137 2.69 -0.84 2.70
C ALA A 137 1.27 -0.34 3.06
N MET A 138 0.34 -1.25 3.39
CA MET A 138 -1.01 -0.91 3.84
C MET A 138 -0.98 -0.18 5.19
N ILE A 139 -0.14 -0.65 6.13
CA ILE A 139 0.07 0.05 7.41
C ILE A 139 0.63 1.45 7.16
N ARG A 140 1.55 1.62 6.19
CA ARG A 140 2.03 2.95 5.79
C ARG A 140 0.90 3.83 5.25
N ALA A 141 0.04 3.30 4.38
CA ALA A 141 -1.15 4.01 3.90
C ALA A 141 -2.04 4.50 5.07
N LYS A 142 -2.27 3.63 6.08
CA LYS A 142 -3.03 4.02 7.29
C LYS A 142 -2.34 5.12 8.10
N ARG A 143 -1.01 5.10 8.20
CA ARG A 143 -0.22 6.10 8.94
C ARG A 143 -0.13 7.45 8.23
N GLU A 144 -0.10 7.44 6.90
CA GLU A 144 -0.01 8.66 6.08
C GLU A 144 -1.37 9.34 5.82
N GLY A 145 -2.40 8.99 6.59
CA GLY A 145 -3.70 9.66 6.55
C GLY A 145 -4.84 8.84 5.94
N ARG A 146 -4.63 7.54 5.66
CA ARG A 146 -5.65 6.61 5.16
C ARG A 146 -6.17 6.98 3.77
N ALA A 147 -7.17 6.23 3.28
CA ALA A 147 -7.81 6.47 1.98
C ALA A 147 -6.80 6.64 0.83
N ARG A 148 -5.81 5.76 0.77
CA ARG A 148 -4.73 5.80 -0.23
C ARG A 148 -4.13 4.42 -0.48
N ALA A 149 -3.49 4.28 -1.62
CA ALA A 149 -2.65 3.15 -1.94
C ALA A 149 -1.16 3.48 -1.72
N CYS A 150 -0.38 2.48 -1.34
CA CYS A 150 1.06 2.60 -1.12
C CYS A 150 1.77 1.38 -1.70
N ILE A 151 2.84 1.62 -2.45
CA ILE A 151 3.74 0.56 -2.91
C ILE A 151 4.75 0.24 -1.80
N TYR A 152 4.96 -1.04 -1.50
CA TYR A 152 6.02 -1.47 -0.59
C TYR A 152 7.36 -0.93 -1.04
N VAL A 153 8.12 -0.39 -0.08
CA VAL A 153 9.49 0.04 -0.31
C VAL A 153 10.32 -0.73 0.69
N GLU A 154 11.27 -1.53 0.21
CA GLU A 154 12.10 -2.35 1.08
C GLU A 154 12.86 -1.45 2.06
N SER A 155 12.78 -1.75 3.35
CA SER A 155 13.50 -1.01 4.41
C SER A 155 15.03 -1.11 4.30
N LYS A 156 15.57 -1.91 3.36
CA LYS A 156 16.99 -1.88 2.97
C LYS A 156 17.30 -0.78 1.95
N MET A 157 16.30 -0.31 1.21
CA MET A 157 16.36 0.82 0.28
C MET A 157 15.75 2.11 0.84
N VAL A 158 15.09 2.03 2.00
CA VAL A 158 14.84 3.19 2.87
C VAL A 158 16.05 3.32 3.80
N LEU A 159 16.86 4.37 3.63
CA LEU A 159 17.88 4.75 4.61
C LEU A 159 17.27 4.70 6.02
N LYS A 160 17.71 3.75 6.85
CA LYS A 160 17.19 3.46 8.20
C LYS A 160 17.32 4.62 9.21
N SER A 161 17.66 5.84 8.81
CA SER A 161 17.86 6.97 9.75
C SER A 161 17.68 8.36 9.12
N ASN A 162 16.68 8.57 8.25
CA ASN A 162 16.41 9.91 7.70
C ASN A 162 15.21 10.61 8.36
N TYR A 163 14.96 10.41 9.65
CA TYR A 163 14.11 11.36 10.38
C TYR A 163 14.91 12.63 10.65
N TYR A 164 14.94 13.54 9.68
CA TYR A 164 15.42 14.90 9.88
C TYR A 164 14.21 15.78 10.24
N PRO A 165 14.25 16.50 11.39
CA PRO A 165 13.24 17.51 11.68
C PRO A 165 13.13 18.51 10.54
N LYS A 166 11.92 19.04 10.29
CA LYS A 166 11.68 20.07 9.26
C LYS A 166 12.68 21.23 9.34
N SER A 167 13.04 21.63 10.56
CA SER A 167 14.04 22.68 10.81
C SER A 167 15.45 22.33 10.32
N GLN A 168 15.84 21.06 10.33
CA GLN A 168 17.13 20.63 9.78
C GLN A 168 17.12 20.62 8.25
N LEU A 169 16.02 20.17 7.64
CA LEU A 169 15.87 20.19 6.18
C LEU A 169 15.86 21.63 5.64
N GLU A 170 15.18 22.55 6.32
CA GLU A 170 15.20 23.98 5.96
C GLU A 170 16.61 24.59 6.04
N ARG A 171 17.40 24.20 7.05
CA ARG A 171 18.79 24.67 7.19
C ARG A 171 19.69 24.07 6.12
N LEU A 172 19.54 22.78 5.81
CA LEU A 172 20.28 22.11 4.75
C LEU A 172 19.98 22.75 3.39
N SER A 173 18.72 23.07 3.11
CA SER A 173 18.31 23.72 1.87
C SER A 173 18.88 25.13 1.73
N LYS A 174 18.88 25.92 2.81
CA LYS A 174 19.56 27.24 2.83
C LYS A 174 21.06 27.13 2.58
N LEU A 175 21.72 26.15 3.19
CA LEU A 175 23.15 25.92 3.03
C LEU A 175 23.50 25.50 1.60
N SER A 176 22.71 24.59 1.03
CA SER A 176 22.76 24.17 -0.38
C SER A 176 22.70 25.38 -1.33
N GLY A 177 21.72 26.26 -1.13
CA GLY A 177 21.57 27.50 -1.91
C GLY A 177 22.75 28.46 -1.76
N ALA A 178 23.26 28.67 -0.55
CA ALA A 178 24.38 29.57 -0.29
C ALA A 178 25.71 29.08 -0.90
N LEU A 179 25.91 27.76 -0.96
CA LEU A 179 27.14 27.15 -1.48
C LEU A 179 27.07 26.80 -2.97
N GLY A 180 25.90 26.90 -3.60
CA GLY A 180 25.70 26.46 -4.99
C GLY A 180 25.91 24.95 -5.20
N ARG A 181 25.67 24.13 -4.16
CA ARG A 181 25.89 22.68 -4.16
C ARG A 181 24.58 21.96 -3.85
N THR A 182 24.44 20.71 -4.27
CA THR A 182 23.24 19.91 -3.97
C THR A 182 23.22 19.45 -2.52
N GLU A 183 22.03 19.35 -1.92
CA GLU A 183 21.84 18.80 -0.57
C GLU A 183 22.46 17.40 -0.43
N ALA A 184 22.34 16.57 -1.47
CA ALA A 184 22.95 15.23 -1.53
C ALA A 184 24.49 15.28 -1.49
N SER A 185 25.12 16.28 -2.13
CA SER A 185 26.58 16.44 -2.07
C SER A 185 27.04 16.83 -0.66
N LEU A 186 26.28 17.69 0.03
CA LEU A 186 26.61 18.12 1.39
C LEU A 186 26.42 16.99 2.40
N LEU A 187 25.38 16.17 2.24
CA LEU A 187 25.18 14.99 3.09
C LEU A 187 26.28 13.94 2.91
N ARG A 188 26.78 13.77 1.68
CA ARG A 188 27.91 12.87 1.40
C ARG A 188 29.18 13.36 2.09
N GLU A 189 29.51 14.64 1.95
CA GLU A 189 30.65 15.25 2.64
C GLU A 189 30.54 15.09 4.16
N ALA A 190 29.37 15.38 4.73
CA ALA A 190 29.15 15.21 6.17
C ALA A 190 29.31 13.75 6.63
N MET A 191 28.97 12.78 5.78
CA MET A 191 29.16 11.35 6.06
C MET A 191 30.65 10.98 6.01
N ASP A 192 31.37 11.43 4.99
CA ASP A 192 32.81 11.19 4.84
C ASP A 192 33.58 11.80 6.02
N ASP A 193 33.24 13.02 6.43
CA ASP A 193 33.79 13.69 7.61
C ASP A 193 33.52 12.93 8.92
N LEU A 194 32.33 12.35 9.05
CA LEU A 194 31.96 11.55 10.22
C LEU A 194 32.78 10.27 10.28
N ILE A 195 32.89 9.55 9.16
CA ILE A 195 33.68 8.32 9.05
C ILE A 195 35.15 8.62 9.36
N GLU A 196 35.70 9.70 8.81
CA GLU A 196 37.08 10.11 9.07
C GLU A 196 37.33 10.36 10.55
N ARG A 197 36.40 11.05 11.21
CA ARG A 197 36.47 11.36 12.65
C ARG A 197 36.54 10.11 13.53
N TYR A 198 35.86 9.03 13.12
CA TYR A 198 35.78 7.78 13.89
C TYR A 198 36.59 6.63 13.28
N ARG A 199 37.52 6.92 12.36
CA ARG A 199 38.33 5.90 11.67
C ARG A 199 39.06 4.94 12.62
N GLY A 200 39.44 5.39 13.82
CA GLY A 200 40.12 4.56 14.82
C GLY A 200 39.23 3.58 15.58
N GLU A 201 37.90 3.70 15.47
CA GLU A 201 36.94 2.78 16.08
C GLU A 201 36.33 1.77 15.08
N LEU A 202 36.72 1.88 13.81
CA LEU A 202 36.36 0.97 12.71
C LEU A 202 37.47 -0.05 12.47
#